data_AF-F2CV78-F1
#
_entry.id   AF-F2CV78-F1
#
_cell.length_a   1.000
_cell.length_b   1.000
_cell.length_c   1.000
_cell.angle_alpha   90.00
_cell.angle_beta   90.00
_cell.angle_gamma   90.00
#
_symmetry.space_group_name_H-M   'P 1'
#
loop_
_entity.id
_entity.type
_entity.pdbx_description
1 polymer ?
#
loop_
_entity_poly.entity_id
_entity_poly.type
_entity_poly.pdbx_seq_one_letter_code
_entity_poly.pdbx_strand_id
1 'polypeptide(L)'
;MAKAAAMFVLVALVAAAMATGGAAQCNAGSLTVCAGPIISGTMPSQTCCANLKNQRGCFCQFARNPAYSTYINSPNARKTLASCGVAVPRC
;
A
#
# COMPACT_ATOMS: atom_id res chain seq x y z
N MET A 1 21.37 27.98 -23.50
CA MET A 1 20.23 28.23 -22.58
C MET A 1 19.11 27.19 -22.70
N ALA A 2 18.67 26.79 -23.91
CA ALA A 2 17.57 25.84 -24.10
C ALA A 2 17.83 24.41 -23.57
N LYS A 3 19.07 23.90 -23.68
CA LYS A 3 19.43 22.55 -23.22
C LYS A 3 19.31 22.36 -21.70
N ALA A 4 19.62 23.39 -20.93
CA ALA A 4 19.51 23.36 -19.47
C ALA A 4 18.04 23.31 -19.04
N ALA A 5 17.18 24.14 -19.66
CA ALA A 5 15.74 24.14 -19.40
C ALA A 5 15.10 22.79 -19.71
N ALA A 6 15.48 22.15 -20.82
CA ALA A 6 14.97 20.82 -21.18
C ALA A 6 15.36 19.73 -20.16
N MET A 7 16.57 19.78 -19.60
CA MET A 7 16.99 18.83 -18.55
C MET A 7 16.26 19.07 -17.22
N PHE A 8 16.02 20.32 -16.83
CA PHE A 8 15.24 20.61 -15.62
C PHE A 8 13.79 20.12 -15.71
N VAL A 9 13.16 20.25 -16.89
CA VAL A 9 11.79 19.76 -17.11
C VAL A 9 11.72 18.23 -17.05
N LEU A 10 12.71 17.53 -17.63
CA LEU A 10 12.80 16.07 -17.55
C LEU A 10 13.01 15.59 -16.12
N VAL A 11 13.89 16.24 -15.35
CA VAL A 11 14.13 15.92 -13.93
C VAL A 11 12.87 16.18 -13.09
N ALA A 12 12.14 17.27 -13.35
CA ALA A 12 10.90 17.57 -12.65
C ALA A 12 9.79 16.55 -12.95
N LEU A 13 9.68 16.09 -14.20
CA LEU A 13 8.73 15.04 -14.59
C LEU A 13 9.07 13.68 -13.96
N VAL A 14 10.35 13.32 -13.88
CA VAL A 14 10.78 12.09 -13.20
C VAL A 14 10.53 12.20 -11.70
N ALA A 15 10.82 13.34 -11.06
CA ALA A 15 10.54 13.55 -9.63
C ALA A 15 9.03 13.51 -9.32
N ALA A 16 8.19 14.05 -10.20
CA ALA A 16 6.74 13.97 -10.09
C ALA A 16 6.21 12.53 -10.27
N ALA A 17 6.83 11.74 -11.16
CA ALA A 17 6.51 10.31 -11.29
C ALA A 17 6.88 9.52 -10.02
N MET A 18 8.03 9.83 -9.40
CA MET A 18 8.45 9.22 -8.12
C MET A 18 7.58 9.66 -6.93
N ALA A 19 6.94 10.82 -7.01
CA ALA A 19 6.01 11.30 -6.00
C ALA A 19 4.66 10.55 -5.99
N THR A 20 4.35 9.77 -7.03
CA THR A 20 3.11 8.95 -7.09
C THR A 20 3.24 7.56 -6.48
N GLY A 21 4.41 7.22 -5.95
CA GLY A 21 4.64 5.92 -5.33
C GLY A 21 5.96 5.91 -4.61
N GLY A 22 5.96 6.37 -3.36
CA GLY A 22 7.00 6.04 -2.42
C GLY A 22 7.03 4.52 -2.24
N ALA A 23 7.77 3.85 -3.12
CA ALA A 23 8.05 2.44 -3.01
C ALA A 23 9.06 2.26 -1.88
N ALA A 24 8.58 2.31 -0.63
CA ALA A 24 8.90 1.18 0.23
C ALA A 24 8.45 -0.03 -0.59
N GLN A 25 9.39 -0.84 -1.09
CA GLN A 25 9.10 -1.97 -1.98
C GLN A 25 7.86 -2.70 -1.44
N CYS A 26 6.73 -2.54 -2.12
CA CYS A 26 5.44 -2.99 -1.61
C CYS A 26 5.52 -4.51 -1.49
N ASN A 27 5.68 -5.00 -0.27
CA ASN A 27 6.01 -6.39 -0.01
C ASN A 27 4.77 -7.07 0.55
N ALA A 28 4.05 -7.76 -0.34
CA ALA A 28 2.90 -8.58 0.03
C ALA A 28 3.28 -9.72 0.98
N GLY A 29 4.53 -10.21 0.94
CA GLY A 29 5.04 -11.23 1.86
C GLY A 29 5.01 -10.78 3.33
N SER A 30 5.27 -9.50 3.60
CA SER A 30 5.16 -8.95 4.97
C SER A 30 3.71 -8.87 5.45
N LEU A 31 2.73 -8.93 4.54
CA LEU A 31 1.30 -8.98 4.84
C LEU A 31 0.78 -10.41 5.04
N THR A 32 1.58 -11.45 4.76
CA THR A 32 1.20 -12.85 5.01
C THR A 32 0.91 -13.11 6.49
N VAL A 33 1.58 -12.41 7.41
CA VAL A 33 1.27 -12.48 8.85
C VAL A 33 -0.15 -11.96 9.18
N CYS A 34 -0.76 -11.18 8.28
CA CYS A 34 -2.12 -10.70 8.36
C CYS A 34 -3.14 -11.60 7.64
N ALA A 35 -2.70 -12.67 6.98
CA ALA A 35 -3.60 -13.54 6.21
C ALA A 35 -4.69 -14.18 7.08
N GLY A 36 -4.35 -14.64 8.30
CA GLY A 36 -5.33 -15.16 9.25
C GLY A 36 -6.45 -14.17 9.57
N PRO A 37 -6.11 -12.95 10.04
CA PRO A 37 -7.09 -11.87 10.26
C PRO A 37 -7.91 -11.50 9.01
N ILE A 38 -7.26 -11.46 7.83
CA ILE A 38 -7.92 -11.07 6.57
C ILE A 38 -8.87 -12.17 6.08
N ILE A 39 -8.52 -13.44 6.22
CA ILE A 39 -9.31 -14.57 5.72
C ILE A 39 -10.41 -14.92 6.75
N SER A 40 -10.01 -15.15 8.00
CA SER A 40 -10.87 -15.69 9.06
C SER A 40 -11.50 -14.62 9.95
N GLY A 41 -11.11 -13.34 9.80
CA GLY A 41 -11.65 -12.25 10.64
C GLY A 41 -11.15 -12.28 12.09
N THR A 42 -10.03 -12.96 12.35
CA THR A 42 -9.42 -13.05 13.69
C THR A 42 -8.71 -11.76 14.09
N MET A 43 -8.38 -11.64 15.37
CA MET A 43 -7.69 -10.46 15.90
C MET A 43 -6.28 -10.32 15.28
N PRO A 44 -5.91 -9.14 14.72
CA PRO A 44 -4.58 -8.92 14.19
C PRO A 44 -3.51 -8.88 15.28
N SER A 45 -2.34 -9.47 14.99
CA SER A 45 -1.16 -9.34 15.84
C SER A 45 -0.54 -7.94 15.73
N GLN A 46 0.25 -7.55 16.73
CA GLN A 46 0.98 -6.27 16.70
C GLN A 46 1.92 -6.17 15.47
N THR A 47 2.60 -7.26 15.12
CA THR A 47 3.45 -7.33 13.92
C THR A 47 2.67 -7.11 12.65
N CYS A 48 1.47 -7.70 12.54
CA CYS A 48 0.56 -7.44 11.42
C CYS A 48 0.20 -5.96 11.35
N CYS A 49 -0.23 -5.36 12.46
CA CYS A 49 -0.58 -3.94 12.48
C CYS A 49 0.60 -3.01 12.15
N ALA A 50 1.82 -3.33 12.58
CA ALA A 50 3.02 -2.57 12.23
C ALA A 50 3.29 -2.62 10.72
N ASN A 51 3.22 -3.80 10.10
CA ASN A 51 3.37 -3.96 8.66
C ASN A 51 2.29 -3.21 7.88
N LEU A 52 1.02 -3.30 8.30
CA LEU A 52 -0.08 -2.57 7.68
C LEU A 52 0.12 -1.05 7.75
N LYS A 53 0.63 -0.53 8.88
CA LYS A 53 0.93 0.89 9.05
C LYS A 53 2.09 1.35 8.15
N ASN A 54 3.13 0.54 8.03
CA ASN A 54 4.30 0.87 7.19
C ASN A 54 3.96 0.85 5.69
N GLN A 55 3.00 0.02 5.27
CA GLN A 55 2.63 -0.15 3.86
C GLN A 55 1.34 0.57 3.46
N ARG A 56 0.90 1.60 4.20
CA ARG A 56 -0.35 2.33 3.90
C ARG A 56 -0.42 2.83 2.46
N GLY A 57 0.68 3.36 1.92
CA GLY A 57 0.75 3.85 0.54
C GLY A 57 0.67 2.75 -0.53
N CYS A 58 0.92 1.49 -0.16
CA CYS A 58 0.93 0.35 -1.07
C CYS A 58 -0.45 -0.32 -1.21
N PHE A 59 -1.38 -0.11 -0.29
CA PHE A 59 -2.66 -0.81 -0.34
C PHE A 59 -3.46 -0.55 -1.60
N CYS A 60 -3.37 0.66 -2.18
CA CYS A 60 -4.01 0.92 -3.47
C CYS A 60 -3.42 0.11 -4.62
N GLN A 61 -2.11 -0.15 -4.59
CA GLN A 61 -1.49 -1.02 -5.59
C GLN A 61 -1.96 -2.47 -5.40
N PHE A 62 -2.03 -2.94 -4.15
CA PHE A 62 -2.57 -4.26 -3.85
C PHE A 62 -4.06 -4.39 -4.21
N ALA A 63 -4.86 -3.35 -3.97
CA ALA A 63 -6.28 -3.32 -4.32
C ALA A 63 -6.50 -3.31 -5.85
N ARG A 64 -5.59 -2.70 -6.62
CA ARG A 64 -5.62 -2.70 -8.09
C ARG A 64 -5.13 -4.01 -8.71
N ASN A 65 -4.31 -4.77 -7.98
CA ASN A 65 -3.82 -6.06 -8.47
C ASN A 65 -4.94 -7.12 -8.34
N PRO A 66 -5.43 -7.72 -9.43
CA PRO A 66 -6.53 -8.69 -9.39
C PRO A 66 -6.24 -9.94 -8.55
N ALA A 67 -4.96 -10.31 -8.35
CA ALA A 67 -4.60 -11.42 -7.48
C ALA A 67 -4.81 -11.13 -5.99
N TYR A 68 -4.74 -9.85 -5.58
CA TYR A 68 -4.85 -9.43 -4.19
C TYR A 68 -6.13 -8.63 -3.88
N SER A 69 -6.79 -8.09 -4.90
CA SER A 69 -7.96 -7.22 -4.77
C SER A 69 -9.09 -7.89 -3.99
N THR A 70 -9.38 -9.16 -4.24
CA THR A 70 -10.42 -9.92 -3.54
C THR A 70 -10.17 -9.98 -2.03
N TYR A 71 -8.91 -10.14 -1.63
CA TYR A 71 -8.53 -10.21 -0.22
C TYR A 71 -8.55 -8.82 0.43
N ILE A 72 -7.99 -7.80 -0.23
CA ILE A 72 -7.92 -6.42 0.27
C ILE A 72 -9.32 -5.78 0.37
N ASN A 73 -10.21 -6.04 -0.59
CA ASN A 73 -11.56 -5.50 -0.61
C ASN A 73 -12.56 -6.28 0.27
N SER A 74 -12.12 -7.40 0.85
CA SER A 74 -12.95 -8.19 1.75
C SER A 74 -13.39 -7.37 2.99
N PRO A 75 -14.58 -7.64 3.55
CA PRO A 75 -15.02 -7.00 4.78
C PRO A 75 -14.08 -7.30 5.95
N ASN A 76 -13.47 -8.48 5.98
CA ASN A 76 -12.51 -8.86 7.00
C ASN A 76 -11.23 -8.04 6.92
N ALA A 77 -10.65 -7.83 5.73
CA ALA A 77 -9.50 -6.93 5.57
C ALA A 77 -9.79 -5.51 6.06
N ARG A 78 -10.98 -4.97 5.74
CA ARG A 78 -11.40 -3.64 6.24
C ARG A 78 -11.50 -3.60 7.76
N LYS A 79 -12.03 -4.65 8.40
CA LYS A 79 -12.05 -4.79 9.86
C LYS A 79 -10.63 -4.88 10.42
N THR A 80 -9.74 -5.67 9.82
CA THR A 80 -8.34 -5.79 10.24
C THR A 80 -7.62 -4.44 10.20
N LEU A 81 -7.79 -3.68 9.12
CA LEU A 81 -7.24 -2.33 8.98
C LEU A 81 -7.78 -1.40 10.08
N ALA A 82 -9.10 -1.40 10.30
CA ALA A 82 -9.74 -0.60 11.34
C ALA A 82 -9.23 -0.96 12.75
N SER A 83 -9.13 -2.26 13.08
CA SER A 83 -8.60 -2.74 14.36
C SER A 83 -7.15 -2.33 14.59
N CYS A 84 -6.35 -2.22 13.51
CA CYS A 84 -4.98 -1.74 13.57
C CYS A 84 -4.85 -0.21 13.56
N GLY A 85 -5.96 0.54 13.54
CA GLY A 85 -5.96 2.01 13.43
C GLY A 85 -5.45 2.51 12.09
N VAL A 86 -5.56 1.70 11.04
CA VAL A 86 -5.21 2.03 9.66
C VAL A 86 -6.47 2.47 8.93
N ALA A 87 -6.43 3.68 8.36
CA ALA A 87 -7.53 4.17 7.54
C ALA A 87 -7.73 3.23 6.35
N VAL A 88 -8.99 2.86 6.08
CA VAL A 88 -9.33 2.06 4.91
C VAL A 88 -9.01 2.91 3.67
N PRO A 89 -8.08 2.47 2.82
CA PRO A 89 -7.65 3.25 1.68
C PRO A 89 -8.80 3.33 0.67
N ARG A 90 -9.10 4.55 0.21
CA ARG A 90 -10.01 4.76 -0.93
C ARG A 90 -9.14 4.91 -2.16
N CYS A 91 -9.14 3.84 -2.93
CA CYS A 91 -8.53 3.68 -4.23
C CYS A 91 -9.66 3.38 -5.21
#